data_AF-B4VIJ4-F1
#
_entry.id   AF-B4VIJ4-F1
#
_cell.length_a   1.000
_cell.length_b   1.000
_cell.length_c   1.000
_cell.angle_alpha   90.00
_cell.angle_beta   90.00
_cell.angle_gamma   90.00
#
_symmetry.space_group_name_H-M   'P 1'
#
loop_
_entity.id
_entity.type
_entity.pdbx_description
1 polymer ?
#
loop_
_entity_poly.entity_id
_entity_poly.type
_entity_poly.pdbx_seq_one_letter_code
_entity_poly.pdbx_strand_id
1 'polypeptide(L)'
;MNFCEEKEGVNHVIAMATNSQLKLRATNLIEKAKKEYEEKLLPVTELMDSLFSKDEDLEEVRKLVPNATWFRSIYYQTEKSWSRQRRVVTKVVYGSEGLELRHVVTSLPPSQITPSQLYTKQYCPRGEMENRIKEQQLDLFADRTSTQTFQSNQLRLWLSSTSLKISTFKRQIDL
;
A
#
# COMPACT_ATOMS: atom_id res chain seq x y z
N MET A 1 17.81 22.01 -5.21
CA MET A 1 16.79 21.61 -4.22
C MET A 1 17.40 20.51 -3.39
N ASN A 2 17.70 20.80 -2.13
CA ASN A 2 18.25 19.81 -1.20
C ASN A 2 17.10 18.89 -0.80
N PHE A 3 17.11 17.65 -1.26
CA PHE A 3 16.09 16.66 -0.90
C PHE A 3 16.21 16.32 0.60
N CYS A 4 15.13 15.85 1.23
CA CYS A 4 15.12 15.37 2.62
C CYS A 4 16.21 14.32 2.93
N GLU A 5 16.80 13.75 1.90
CA GLU A 5 17.83 12.71 1.93
C GLU A 5 19.27 13.24 2.10
N GLU A 6 19.50 14.54 2.02
CA GLU A 6 20.81 15.15 2.35
C GLU A 6 21.03 15.26 3.86
N LYS A 7 19.97 15.12 4.65
CA LYS A 7 20.08 15.08 6.11
C LYS A 7 20.41 13.67 6.56
N GLU A 8 21.58 13.49 7.15
CA GLU A 8 21.94 12.26 7.85
C GLU A 8 20.93 11.98 8.97
N GLY A 9 20.45 10.73 9.05
CA GLY A 9 19.53 10.26 10.10
C GLY A 9 18.04 10.28 9.77
N VAL A 10 17.61 10.83 8.62
CA VAL A 10 16.17 10.82 8.25
C VAL A 10 15.85 9.59 7.40
N ASN A 11 15.18 8.63 8.01
CA ASN A 11 14.65 7.47 7.29
C ASN A 11 13.37 7.83 6.54
N HIS A 12 13.25 7.33 5.31
CA HIS A 12 12.07 7.56 4.49
C HIS A 12 11.55 6.28 3.85
N VAL A 13 10.23 6.26 3.65
CA VAL A 13 9.48 5.22 2.94
C VAL A 13 8.44 5.93 2.08
N ILE A 14 8.56 5.81 0.76
CA ILE A 14 7.78 6.60 -0.21
C ILE A 14 7.20 5.66 -1.27
N ALA A 15 5.93 5.84 -1.61
CA ALA A 15 5.30 5.14 -2.74
C ALA A 15 5.93 5.61 -4.06
N MET A 16 6.19 4.70 -4.97
CA MET A 16 6.63 5.02 -6.32
C MET A 16 5.68 4.42 -7.34
N ALA A 17 5.32 5.25 -8.34
CA ALA A 17 4.52 4.79 -9.46
C ALA A 17 5.28 3.74 -10.29
N THR A 18 4.52 2.81 -10.87
CA THR A 18 5.07 1.75 -11.71
C THR A 18 5.66 2.34 -12.99
N ASN A 19 6.95 2.08 -13.21
CA ASN A 19 7.67 2.44 -14.42
C ASN A 19 7.89 1.18 -15.29
N SER A 20 7.96 1.33 -16.62
CA SER A 20 8.25 0.24 -17.56
C SER A 20 9.50 -0.55 -17.17
N GLN A 21 10.56 0.11 -16.72
CA GLN A 21 11.80 -0.54 -16.28
C GLN A 21 11.62 -1.38 -15.01
N LEU A 22 10.82 -0.90 -14.06
CA LEU A 22 10.53 -1.64 -12.82
C LEU A 22 9.61 -2.83 -13.10
N LYS A 23 8.67 -2.69 -14.04
CA LYS A 23 7.82 -3.78 -14.53
C LYS A 23 8.65 -4.86 -15.21
N LEU A 24 9.57 -4.47 -16.11
CA LEU A 24 10.51 -5.39 -16.76
C LEU A 24 11.38 -6.13 -15.74
N ARG A 25 11.89 -5.43 -14.72
CA ARG A 25 12.68 -6.08 -13.67
C ARG A 25 11.86 -6.96 -12.73
N ALA A 26 10.54 -6.83 -12.73
CA ALA A 26 9.63 -7.64 -11.94
C ALA A 26 9.09 -8.87 -12.69
N THR A 27 9.36 -9.04 -14.00
CA THR A 27 8.79 -10.13 -14.83
C THR A 27 8.93 -11.51 -14.21
N ASN A 28 10.14 -11.89 -13.79
CA ASN A 28 10.38 -13.21 -13.19
C ASN A 28 9.58 -13.41 -11.88
N LEU A 29 9.28 -12.31 -11.16
CA LEU A 29 8.49 -12.37 -9.94
C LEU A 29 6.99 -12.46 -10.26
N ILE A 30 6.56 -11.77 -11.32
CA ILE A 30 5.19 -11.85 -11.86
C ILE A 30 4.90 -13.28 -12.33
N GLU A 31 5.81 -13.89 -13.07
CA GLU A 31 5.69 -15.27 -13.53
C GLU A 31 5.59 -16.26 -12.36
N LYS A 32 6.41 -16.07 -11.31
CA LYS A 32 6.32 -16.86 -10.08
C LYS A 32 4.98 -16.70 -9.37
N ALA A 33 4.51 -15.47 -9.21
CA ALA A 33 3.23 -15.18 -8.57
C ALA A 33 2.07 -15.77 -9.36
N LYS A 34 2.11 -15.67 -10.70
CA LYS A 34 1.10 -16.26 -11.59
C LYS A 34 1.08 -17.78 -11.46
N LYS A 35 2.25 -18.43 -11.54
CA LYS A 35 2.37 -19.88 -11.41
C LYS A 35 1.82 -20.38 -10.07
N GLU A 36 2.17 -19.73 -8.96
CA GLU A 36 1.66 -20.10 -7.63
C GLU A 36 0.14 -19.95 -7.53
N TYR A 37 -0.43 -18.91 -8.13
CA TYR A 37 -1.88 -18.73 -8.15
C TYR A 37 -2.58 -19.80 -9.00
N GLU A 38 -2.03 -20.15 -10.15
CA GLU A 38 -2.54 -21.24 -11.00
C GLU A 38 -2.48 -22.58 -10.28
N GLU A 39 -1.38 -22.87 -9.57
CA GLU A 39 -1.25 -24.08 -8.73
C GLU A 39 -2.32 -24.15 -7.63
N LYS A 40 -2.69 -23.00 -7.04
CA LYS A 40 -3.76 -22.92 -6.03
C LYS A 40 -5.16 -23.04 -6.63
N LEU A 41 -5.32 -22.64 -7.89
CA LEU A 41 -6.60 -22.63 -8.58
C LEU A 41 -7.00 -24.02 -9.09
N LEU A 42 -6.03 -24.81 -9.58
CA LEU A 42 -6.25 -26.17 -10.10
C LEU A 42 -7.10 -27.08 -9.19
N PRO A 43 -6.76 -27.30 -7.90
CA PRO A 43 -7.54 -28.19 -7.04
C PRO A 43 -8.95 -27.65 -6.78
N VAL A 44 -9.12 -26.32 -6.76
CA VAL A 44 -10.43 -25.69 -6.57
C VAL A 44 -11.29 -25.91 -7.80
N THR A 45 -10.75 -25.75 -9.01
CA THR A 45 -11.48 -26.01 -10.24
C THR A 45 -11.86 -27.48 -10.40
N GLU A 46 -10.95 -28.40 -10.07
CA GLU A 46 -11.23 -29.85 -10.11
C GLU A 46 -12.35 -30.23 -9.13
N LEU A 47 -12.32 -29.66 -7.92
CA LEU A 47 -13.39 -29.87 -6.95
C LEU A 47 -14.72 -29.31 -7.44
N MET A 48 -14.74 -28.10 -8.00
CA MET A 48 -15.98 -27.48 -8.51
C MET A 48 -16.58 -28.29 -9.66
N ASP A 49 -15.74 -28.74 -10.61
CA ASP A 49 -16.19 -29.59 -11.72
C ASP A 49 -16.74 -30.95 -11.26
N SER A 50 -16.28 -31.45 -10.10
CA SER A 50 -16.77 -32.70 -9.51
C SER A 50 -18.07 -32.56 -8.71
N LEU A 51 -18.31 -31.39 -8.11
CA LEU A 51 -19.40 -31.15 -7.17
C LEU A 51 -20.62 -30.46 -7.81
N PHE A 52 -20.41 -29.67 -8.87
CA PHE A 52 -21.44 -28.82 -9.47
C PHE A 52 -21.58 -29.05 -10.98
N SER A 53 -22.77 -28.74 -11.51
CA SER A 53 -23.03 -28.70 -12.96
C SER A 53 -22.20 -27.60 -13.62
N LYS A 54 -21.80 -27.80 -14.88
CA LYS A 54 -20.85 -26.96 -15.65
C LYS A 54 -21.23 -25.48 -15.86
N ASP A 55 -22.34 -25.01 -15.31
CA ASP A 55 -22.97 -23.71 -15.56
C ASP A 55 -22.83 -22.71 -14.39
N GLU A 56 -22.09 -23.03 -13.31
CA GLU A 56 -21.78 -22.05 -12.26
C GLU A 56 -20.59 -21.15 -12.62
N ASP A 57 -20.74 -19.85 -12.32
CA ASP A 57 -19.79 -18.80 -12.69
C ASP A 57 -18.41 -18.99 -12.05
N LEU A 58 -17.47 -19.52 -12.84
CA LEU A 58 -16.05 -19.69 -12.48
C LEU A 58 -15.37 -18.40 -11.98
N GLU A 59 -15.96 -17.22 -12.22
CA GLU A 59 -15.46 -15.94 -11.72
C GLU A 59 -15.64 -15.78 -10.20
N GLU A 60 -16.71 -16.31 -9.60
CA GLU A 60 -16.93 -16.23 -8.16
C GLU A 60 -15.96 -17.13 -7.41
N VAL A 61 -15.75 -18.34 -7.94
CA VAL A 61 -14.80 -19.32 -7.40
C VAL A 61 -13.38 -18.73 -7.33
N ARG A 62 -12.96 -17.98 -8.36
CA ARG A 62 -11.66 -17.32 -8.39
C ARG A 62 -11.47 -16.31 -7.26
N LYS A 63 -12.53 -15.64 -6.80
CA LYS A 63 -12.44 -14.67 -5.68
C LYS A 63 -12.20 -15.36 -4.34
N LEU A 64 -12.53 -16.64 -4.21
CA LEU A 64 -12.32 -17.42 -2.99
C LEU A 64 -10.86 -17.89 -2.86
N VAL A 65 -10.14 -18.00 -3.98
CA VAL A 65 -8.74 -18.42 -3.98
C VAL A 65 -7.86 -17.31 -3.42
N PRO A 66 -7.00 -17.58 -2.42
CA PRO A 66 -6.13 -16.56 -1.86
C PRO A 66 -5.09 -16.09 -2.88
N ASN A 67 -4.93 -14.76 -2.98
CA ASN A 67 -3.97 -14.13 -3.88
C ASN A 67 -2.52 -14.57 -3.58
N ALA A 68 -1.73 -14.79 -4.62
CA ALA A 68 -0.30 -15.05 -4.51
C ALA A 68 0.46 -13.72 -4.38
N THR A 69 1.14 -13.52 -3.24
CA THR A 69 1.88 -12.28 -2.96
C THR A 69 3.37 -12.54 -2.86
N TRP A 70 4.14 -11.81 -3.66
CA TRP A 70 5.60 -11.88 -3.67
C TRP A 70 6.23 -10.51 -3.45
N PHE A 71 7.41 -10.51 -2.84
CA PHE A 71 8.20 -9.30 -2.61
C PHE A 71 9.61 -9.44 -3.20
N ARG A 72 10.14 -8.34 -3.70
CA ARG A 72 11.53 -8.23 -4.14
C ARG A 72 12.12 -6.90 -3.70
N SER A 73 13.36 -6.91 -3.24
CA SER A 73 14.14 -5.68 -3.04
C SER A 73 15.26 -5.60 -4.06
N ILE A 74 15.38 -4.45 -4.72
CA ILE A 74 16.48 -4.12 -5.61
C ILE A 74 17.02 -2.74 -5.27
N TYR A 75 18.26 -2.46 -5.63
CA TYR A 75 18.77 -1.10 -5.61
C TYR A 75 18.63 -0.50 -7.02
N TYR A 76 17.97 0.64 -7.13
CA TYR A 76 17.63 1.28 -8.40
C TYR A 76 18.01 2.76 -8.38
N GLN A 77 18.47 3.27 -9.52
CA GLN A 77 18.68 4.68 -9.79
C GLN A 77 18.05 5.03 -11.13
N THR A 78 17.28 6.12 -11.16
CA THR A 78 16.82 6.68 -12.45
C THR A 78 17.94 7.49 -13.08
N GLU A 79 18.04 7.47 -14.41
CA GLU A 79 19.14 8.12 -15.15
C GLU A 79 19.25 9.63 -14.91
N LYS A 80 18.11 10.34 -14.84
CA LYS A 80 18.09 11.82 -14.79
C LYS A 80 17.58 12.38 -13.46
N SER A 81 16.61 11.72 -12.84
CA SER A 81 15.85 12.29 -11.72
C SER A 81 16.51 12.06 -10.36
N TRP A 82 17.34 11.04 -10.23
CA TRP A 82 17.86 10.55 -8.95
C TRP A 82 19.37 10.74 -8.92
N SER A 83 19.84 11.53 -7.95
CA SER A 83 21.27 11.75 -7.71
C SER A 83 22.01 10.49 -7.23
N ARG A 84 21.31 9.53 -6.63
CA ARG A 84 21.88 8.29 -6.09
C ARG A 84 20.96 7.09 -6.26
N GLN A 85 21.55 5.89 -6.12
CA GLN A 85 20.82 4.64 -6.04
C GLN A 85 20.07 4.51 -4.71
N ARG A 86 18.82 4.05 -4.75
CA ARG A 86 17.98 3.82 -3.57
C ARG A 86 17.46 2.39 -3.57
N ARG A 87 17.11 1.88 -2.38
CA ARG A 87 16.44 0.59 -2.27
C ARG A 87 14.98 0.75 -2.68
N VAL A 88 14.54 -0.10 -3.60
CA VAL A 88 13.16 -0.19 -4.08
C VAL A 88 12.64 -1.59 -3.75
N VAL A 89 11.55 -1.63 -2.99
CA VAL A 89 10.79 -2.83 -2.68
C VAL A 89 9.59 -2.90 -3.61
N THR A 90 9.52 -3.96 -4.40
CA THR A 90 8.38 -4.27 -5.26
C THR A 90 7.53 -5.34 -4.59
N LYS A 91 6.25 -5.03 -4.41
CA LYS A 91 5.20 -6.00 -4.08
C LYS A 91 4.47 -6.38 -5.36
N VAL A 92 4.36 -7.68 -5.59
CA VAL A 92 3.62 -8.29 -6.69
C VAL A 92 2.49 -9.07 -6.07
N VAL A 93 1.25 -8.80 -6.47
CA VAL A 93 0.08 -9.59 -6.12
C VAL A 93 -0.55 -10.08 -7.40
N TYR A 94 -0.79 -11.37 -7.48
CA TYR A 94 -1.56 -11.98 -8.55
C TYR A 94 -2.78 -12.67 -7.96
N GLY A 95 -3.96 -12.34 -8.48
CA GLY A 95 -5.24 -12.80 -7.95
C GLY A 95 -6.34 -12.85 -9.01
N SER A 96 -7.58 -12.99 -8.55
CA SER A 96 -8.77 -13.00 -9.41
C SER A 96 -8.92 -11.72 -10.24
N GLU A 97 -8.57 -10.57 -9.66
CA GLU A 97 -8.60 -9.25 -10.30
C GLU A 97 -7.39 -8.99 -11.23
N GLY A 98 -6.49 -9.96 -11.35
CA GLY A 98 -5.30 -9.88 -12.19
C GLY A 98 -4.04 -9.47 -11.44
N LEU A 99 -3.15 -8.76 -12.14
CA LEU A 99 -1.82 -8.39 -11.66
C LEU A 99 -1.82 -6.99 -11.01
N GLU A 100 -1.53 -6.93 -9.73
CA GLU A 100 -1.28 -5.68 -9.00
C GLU A 100 0.22 -5.55 -8.65
N LEU A 101 0.82 -4.43 -9.08
CA LEU A 101 2.20 -4.08 -8.79
C LEU A 101 2.27 -2.81 -7.95
N ARG A 102 3.01 -2.86 -6.84
CA ARG A 102 3.30 -1.68 -6.02
C ARG A 102 4.79 -1.57 -5.76
N HIS A 103 5.33 -0.37 -5.88
CA HIS A 103 6.74 -0.08 -5.59
C HIS A 103 6.87 0.90 -4.43
N VAL A 104 7.80 0.62 -3.53
CA VAL A 104 8.09 1.43 -2.35
C VAL A 104 9.59 1.71 -2.31
N VAL A 105 9.97 2.98 -2.25
CA VAL A 105 11.35 3.44 -2.16
C VAL A 105 11.68 3.70 -0.70
N THR A 106 12.86 3.27 -0.26
CA THR A 106 13.28 3.44 1.13
C THR A 106 14.79 3.64 1.28
N SER A 107 15.17 4.34 2.35
CA SER A 107 16.55 4.40 2.85
C SER A 107 16.94 3.20 3.73
N LEU A 108 15.96 2.44 4.23
CA LEU A 108 16.22 1.37 5.21
C LEU A 108 16.94 0.19 4.55
N PRO A 109 18.07 -0.29 5.10
CA PRO A 109 18.82 -1.39 4.50
C PRO A 109 18.09 -2.74 4.65
N PRO A 110 18.36 -3.73 3.77
CA PRO A 110 17.79 -5.08 3.87
C PRO A 110 18.10 -5.81 5.17
N SER A 111 19.23 -5.50 5.81
CA SER A 111 19.63 -6.05 7.10
C SER A 111 18.72 -5.61 8.25
N GLN A 112 18.15 -4.41 8.17
CA GLN A 112 17.29 -3.87 9.23
C GLN A 112 15.84 -4.32 9.08
N ILE A 113 15.33 -4.40 7.85
CA ILE A 113 13.93 -4.75 7.60
C ILE A 113 13.75 -5.52 6.29
N THR A 114 13.01 -6.62 6.37
CA THR A 114 12.69 -7.46 5.22
C THR A 114 11.68 -6.74 4.30
N PRO A 115 11.65 -7.06 2.99
CA PRO A 115 10.74 -6.41 2.04
C PRO A 115 9.26 -6.50 2.44
N SER A 116 8.83 -7.66 2.95
CA SER A 116 7.45 -7.87 3.41
C SER A 116 7.14 -7.02 4.65
N GLN A 117 8.02 -7.03 5.66
CA GLN A 117 7.83 -6.24 6.88
C GLN A 117 7.86 -4.75 6.59
N LEU A 118 8.69 -4.30 5.64
CA LEU A 118 8.71 -2.89 5.24
C LEU A 118 7.37 -2.47 4.66
N TYR A 119 6.78 -3.29 3.78
CA TYR A 119 5.46 -3.01 3.23
C TYR A 119 4.38 -2.99 4.33
N THR A 120 4.34 -4.02 5.19
CA THR A 120 3.27 -4.16 6.18
C THR A 120 3.40 -3.19 7.35
N LYS A 121 4.60 -3.01 7.91
CA LYS A 121 4.81 -2.24 9.14
C LYS A 121 5.13 -0.77 8.92
N GLN A 122 5.71 -0.40 7.78
CA GLN A 122 6.11 0.99 7.52
C GLN A 122 5.22 1.64 6.46
N TYR A 123 4.95 0.93 5.36
CA TYR A 123 4.17 1.49 4.27
C TYR A 123 2.65 1.46 4.53
N CYS A 124 2.10 0.34 5.02
CA CYS A 124 0.66 0.20 5.23
C CYS A 124 0.05 1.20 6.23
N PRO A 125 0.69 1.50 7.39
CA PRO A 125 0.16 2.49 8.34
C PRO A 125 0.03 3.89 7.76
N ARG A 126 0.75 4.22 6.67
CA ARG A 126 0.55 5.47 5.95
C ARG A 126 -0.87 5.61 5.39
N GLY A 127 -1.44 4.52 4.87
CA GLY A 127 -2.81 4.50 4.39
C GLY A 127 -3.80 4.74 5.52
N GLU A 128 -3.55 4.18 6.71
CA GLU A 128 -4.37 4.48 7.88
C GLU A 128 -4.30 5.96 8.27
N MET A 129 -3.10 6.56 8.28
CA MET A 129 -2.96 7.99 8.55
C MET A 129 -3.75 8.85 7.54
N GLU A 130 -3.73 8.50 6.26
CA GLU A 130 -4.54 9.18 5.24
C GLU A 130 -6.04 9.02 5.51
N ASN A 131 -6.48 7.82 5.90
CA ASN A 131 -7.87 7.58 6.30
C ASN A 131 -8.26 8.44 7.52
N ARG A 132 -7.38 8.63 8.52
CA ARG A 132 -7.65 9.52 9.66
C ARG A 132 -7.77 10.99 9.25
N ILE A 133 -6.97 11.44 8.29
CA ILE A 133 -7.09 12.79 7.74
C ILE A 133 -8.44 12.93 7.00
N LYS A 134 -8.86 11.90 6.25
CA LYS A 134 -10.17 11.88 5.59
C LYS A 134 -11.32 11.88 6.59
N GLU A 135 -11.26 11.07 7.67
CA GLU A 135 -12.24 11.13 8.77
C GLU A 135 -12.34 12.56 9.32
N GLN A 136 -11.20 13.23 9.55
CA GLN A 136 -11.18 14.59 10.06
C GLN A 136 -11.83 15.61 9.10
N GLN A 137 -11.58 15.47 7.80
CA GLN A 137 -12.13 16.38 6.79
C GLN A 137 -13.62 16.12 6.54
N LEU A 138 -14.00 14.85 6.36
CA LEU A 138 -15.35 14.46 5.96
C LEU A 138 -16.33 14.45 7.14
N ASP A 139 -15.94 13.88 8.29
CA ASP A 139 -16.86 13.68 9.42
C ASP A 139 -16.89 14.89 10.36
N LEU A 140 -15.77 15.62 10.47
CA LEU A 140 -15.61 16.75 11.38
C LEU A 140 -15.51 18.10 10.67
N PHE A 141 -15.70 18.12 9.34
CA PHE A 141 -15.73 19.32 8.50
C PHE A 141 -14.52 20.25 8.72
N ALA A 142 -13.36 19.67 9.02
CA ALA A 142 -12.17 20.44 9.36
C ALA A 142 -11.65 21.31 8.20
N ASP A 143 -12.11 21.04 6.99
CA ASP A 143 -11.83 21.79 5.76
C ASP A 143 -12.70 23.06 5.62
N ARG A 144 -13.82 23.17 6.35
CA ARG A 144 -14.73 24.32 6.30
C ARG A 144 -14.20 25.54 7.05
N THR A 145 -13.27 26.25 6.41
CA THR A 145 -12.66 27.48 6.90
C THR A 145 -13.40 28.73 6.40
N SER A 146 -14.67 28.88 6.81
CA SER A 146 -15.57 29.92 6.30
C SER A 146 -15.41 31.32 6.92
N THR A 147 -14.49 31.50 7.87
CA THR A 147 -14.32 32.80 8.54
C THR A 147 -13.31 33.68 7.82
N GLN A 148 -13.49 35.00 7.94
CA GLN A 148 -12.64 36.01 7.30
C GLN A 148 -11.25 36.13 7.94
N THR A 149 -11.02 35.53 9.11
CA THR A 149 -9.76 35.65 9.85
C THR A 149 -9.06 34.29 9.99
N PHE A 150 -7.76 34.28 9.71
CA PHE A 150 -6.94 33.06 9.79
C PHE A 150 -6.95 32.44 11.19
N GLN A 151 -6.87 33.26 12.24
CA GLN A 151 -6.88 32.80 13.64
C GLN A 151 -8.17 32.05 14.00
N SER A 152 -9.32 32.52 13.51
CA SER A 152 -10.61 31.86 13.77
C SER A 152 -10.70 30.51 13.05
N ASN A 153 -10.20 30.43 11.81
CA ASN A 153 -10.08 29.16 11.08
C ASN A 153 -9.09 28.19 11.75
N GLN A 154 -8.00 28.68 12.33
CA GLN A 154 -7.05 27.85 13.08
C GLN A 154 -7.69 27.27 14.35
N LEU A 155 -8.46 28.07 15.10
CA LEU A 155 -9.20 27.58 16.27
C LEU A 155 -10.20 26.48 15.90
N ARG A 156 -10.93 26.65 14.78
CA ARG A 156 -11.85 25.62 14.27
C ARG A 156 -11.14 24.31 13.97
N LEU A 157 -9.99 24.37 13.31
CA LEU A 157 -9.18 23.20 13.02
C LEU A 157 -8.72 22.48 14.30
N TRP A 158 -8.34 23.23 15.35
CA TRP A 158 -7.97 22.65 16.65
C TRP A 158 -9.14 21.96 17.33
N LEU A 159 -10.35 22.55 17.30
CA LEU A 159 -11.55 21.93 17.84
C LEU A 159 -11.88 20.62 17.11
N SER A 160 -11.85 20.60 15.77
CA SER A 160 -12.06 19.37 14.99
C SER A 160 -10.97 18.33 15.28
N SER A 161 -9.71 18.74 15.42
CA SER A 161 -8.61 17.82 15.78
C SER A 161 -8.80 17.19 17.17
N THR A 162 -9.26 17.97 18.15
CA THR A 162 -9.53 17.51 19.51
C THR A 162 -10.72 16.56 19.55
N SER A 163 -11.79 16.89 18.84
CA SER A 163 -12.96 16.02 18.67
C SER A 163 -12.58 14.65 18.09
N LEU A 164 -11.73 14.62 17.05
CA LEU A 164 -11.25 13.37 16.46
C LEU A 164 -10.51 12.49 17.48
N LYS A 165 -9.67 13.09 18.32
CA LYS A 165 -8.95 12.37 19.39
C LYS A 165 -9.91 11.78 20.42
N ILE A 166 -10.93 12.53 20.82
CA ILE A 166 -11.96 12.04 21.74
C ILE A 166 -12.74 10.88 21.12
N SER A 167 -13.17 11.01 19.86
CA SER A 167 -13.93 9.97 19.15
C SER A 167 -13.12 8.71 18.88
N THR A 168 -11.82 8.83 18.57
CA THR A 168 -10.92 7.68 18.43
C THR A 168 -10.65 7.00 19.77
N PHE A 169 -10.49 7.77 20.85
CA PHE A 169 -10.33 7.23 22.20
C PHE A 169 -11.57 6.46 22.67
N LYS A 170 -12.77 6.99 22.44
CA LYS A 170 -14.03 6.27 22.73
C LYS A 170 -14.09 4.93 21.99
N ARG A 171 -13.82 4.93 20.67
CA ARG A 171 -13.76 3.70 19.86
C ARG A 171 -12.78 2.66 20.40
N GLN A 172 -11.69 3.06 21.07
CA GLN A 172 -10.72 2.13 21.66
C GLN A 172 -11.18 1.54 22.98
N ILE A 173 -12.07 2.21 23.72
CA ILE A 173 -12.60 1.72 25.00
C ILE A 173 -13.77 0.77 24.79
N ASP A 174 -14.56 1.01 23.74
CA ASP A 174 -15.74 0.19 23.41
C ASP A 174 -15.38 -1.14 22.70
N LEU A 175 -14.08 -1.42 22.49
CA LEU A 175 -13.53 -2.66 21.89
C LEU A 175 -12.76 -3.47 22.94
#